data_AF-A0A965NYF8-F1
#
_entry.id   AF-A0A965NYF8-F1
#
_cell.length_a   1.000
_cell.length_b   1.000
_cell.length_c   1.000
_cell.angle_alpha   90.00
_cell.angle_beta   90.00
_cell.angle_gamma   90.00
#
_symmetry.space_group_name_H-M   'P 1'
#
loop_
_entity.id
_entity.type
_entity.pdbx_description
1 polymer ?
#
loop_
_entity_poly.entity_id
_entity_poly.type
_entity_poly.pdbx_seq_one_letter_code
_entity_poly.pdbx_strand_id
1 'polypeptide(L)'
;IIEIPVYVFRSTKPGPVLLLQAGLHGDETNGIEIVRRLITKNEVRNPICGTIIAIPVINTFAFLYGTRDLPDGKDLNRCFPGNKNGSMTSQVAYKFMNESSSRVPFSDWHETTTGAQVGFQARSVVGGFFIKSLEKHWAKKK
;
A
#
# COMPACT_ATOMS: atom_id res chain seq x y z
N ILE A 1 2.33 4.56 -21.19
CA ILE A 1 2.77 3.67 -20.09
C ILE A 1 2.79 4.54 -18.85
N ILE A 2 2.11 4.15 -17.77
CA ILE A 2 2.16 4.89 -16.51
C ILE A 2 3.12 4.15 -15.59
N GLU A 3 4.15 4.85 -15.11
CA GLU A 3 5.15 4.28 -14.21
C GLU A 3 4.71 4.45 -12.76
N ILE A 4 4.88 3.40 -11.95
CA ILE A 4 4.58 3.41 -10.52
C ILE A 4 5.92 3.45 -9.77
N PRO A 5 6.20 4.49 -8.97
CA PRO A 5 7.46 4.58 -8.24
C PRO A 5 7.52 3.56 -7.11
N VAL A 6 8.50 2.65 -7.16
CA VAL A 6 8.77 1.65 -6.13
C VAL A 6 10.13 1.92 -5.50
N TYR A 7 10.17 2.10 -4.19
CA TYR A 7 11.40 2.28 -3.42
C TYR A 7 11.73 1.00 -2.67
N VAL A 8 12.97 0.52 -2.78
CA VAL A 8 13.42 -0.70 -2.11
C VAL A 8 14.64 -0.39 -1.27
N PHE A 9 14.54 -0.59 0.04
CA PHE A 9 15.61 -0.43 1.01
C PHE A 9 15.94 -1.78 1.63
N ARG A 10 17.15 -2.26 1.41
CA ARG A 10 17.56 -3.62 1.83
C ARG A 10 18.73 -3.55 2.80
N SER A 11 18.62 -4.29 3.89
CA SER A 11 19.71 -4.52 4.83
C SER A 11 20.62 -5.66 4.35
N THR A 12 21.88 -5.64 4.79
CA THR A 12 22.79 -6.78 4.62
C THR A 12 22.43 -7.96 5.53
N LYS A 13 21.74 -7.69 6.64
CA LYS A 13 21.26 -8.73 7.57
C LYS A 13 19.93 -9.31 7.08
N PRO A 14 19.80 -10.64 6.90
CA PRO A 14 18.52 -11.27 6.54
C PRO A 14 17.42 -10.94 7.55
N GLY A 15 16.17 -10.88 7.09
CA GLY A 15 15.03 -10.52 7.92
C GLY A 15 13.73 -10.45 7.13
N PRO A 16 12.63 -10.01 7.77
CA PRO A 16 11.33 -9.92 7.13
C PRO A 16 11.29 -8.86 6.02
N VAL A 17 10.28 -8.96 5.15
CA VAL A 17 9.96 -7.92 4.18
C VAL A 17 8.76 -7.12 4.67
N LEU A 18 8.90 -5.80 4.75
CA LEU A 18 7.82 -4.86 5.09
C LEU A 18 7.42 -4.09 3.83
N LEU A 19 6.14 -4.14 3.45
CA LEU A 19 5.57 -3.30 2.40
C LEU A 19 4.84 -2.11 3.02
N LEU A 20 5.20 -0.89 2.60
CA LEU A 20 4.55 0.37 2.93
C LEU A 20 3.86 0.89 1.67
N GLN A 21 2.54 0.81 1.60
CA GLN A 21 1.80 1.22 0.41
C GLN A 21 0.67 2.19 0.76
N ALA A 22 0.46 3.16 -0.12
CA ALA A 22 -0.68 4.07 -0.09
C ALA A 22 -1.13 4.45 -1.51
N GLY A 23 -2.17 5.29 -1.59
CA GLY A 23 -2.62 5.91 -2.83
C GLY A 23 -3.34 4.94 -3.77
N LEU A 24 -4.13 4.02 -3.21
CA LEU A 24 -5.04 3.18 -4.00
C LEU A 24 -6.19 4.02 -4.58
N HIS A 25 -6.67 4.97 -3.79
CA HIS A 25 -7.58 6.03 -4.19
C HIS A 25 -6.82 7.35 -4.28
N GLY A 26 -7.19 8.21 -5.24
CA GLY A 26 -6.48 9.46 -5.50
C GLY A 26 -6.83 10.61 -4.56
N ASP A 27 -7.99 10.53 -3.92
CA ASP A 27 -8.49 11.50 -2.95
C ASP A 27 -7.97 11.24 -1.51
N GLU A 28 -7.36 10.08 -1.26
CA GLU A 28 -6.83 9.67 0.06
C GLU A 28 -5.34 10.08 0.22
N THR A 29 -5.08 11.38 0.18
CA THR A 29 -3.70 11.95 0.08
C THR A 29 -2.86 11.82 1.35
N ASN A 30 -3.48 11.62 2.52
CA ASN A 30 -2.77 11.53 3.80
C ASN A 30 -1.79 10.35 3.84
N GLY A 31 -2.18 9.18 3.34
CA GLY A 31 -1.32 7.99 3.31
C GLY A 31 -0.12 8.18 2.39
N ILE A 32 -0.35 8.83 1.24
CA ILE A 32 0.67 9.16 0.26
C ILE A 32 1.75 10.03 0.90
N GLU A 33 1.36 11.10 1.60
CA GLU A 33 2.32 12.02 2.22
C GLU A 33 3.08 11.37 3.38
N ILE A 34 2.44 10.50 4.16
CA ILE A 34 3.12 9.76 5.24
C ILE A 34 4.19 8.86 4.65
N VAL A 35 3.86 8.03 3.66
CA VAL A 35 4.84 7.13 3.03
C VAL A 35 5.95 7.95 2.36
N ARG A 36 5.61 9.05 1.69
CA ARG A 36 6.57 9.99 1.07
C ARG A 36 7.53 10.59 2.08
N ARG A 37 7.10 10.92 3.30
CA ARG A 37 7.99 11.38 4.38
C ARG A 37 8.80 10.25 4.98
N LEU A 38 8.22 9.06 5.12
CA LEU A 38 8.91 7.90 5.70
C LEU A 38 10.12 7.49 4.85
N ILE A 39 10.01 7.48 3.52
CA ILE A 39 11.13 7.09 2.65
C ILE A 39 12.35 8.04 2.71
N THR A 40 12.18 9.24 3.28
CA THR A 40 13.30 10.18 3.51
C THR A 40 13.94 10.01 4.89
N LYS A 41 13.34 9.22 5.80
CA LYS A 41 13.85 8.98 7.15
C LYS A 41 14.99 7.97 7.12
N ASN A 42 16.03 8.23 7.92
CA ASN A 42 17.24 7.42 7.94
C ASN A 42 16.96 5.97 8.37
N GLU A 43 16.02 5.79 9.29
CA GLU A 43 15.58 4.51 9.83
C GLU A 43 14.93 3.62 8.76
N VAL A 44 14.25 4.23 7.79
CA VAL A 44 13.62 3.52 6.67
C VAL A 44 14.65 3.25 5.57
N ARG A 45 15.51 4.22 5.29
CA ARG A 45 16.57 4.10 4.27
C ARG A 45 17.63 3.06 4.66
N ASN A 46 17.87 2.88 5.96
CA ASN A 46 18.89 2.00 6.51
C ASN A 46 18.28 0.99 7.51
N PRO A 47 17.51 -0.01 7.03
CA PRO A 47 16.89 -1.00 7.89
C PRO A 47 17.92 -1.87 8.62
N ILE A 48 17.64 -2.18 9.89
CA ILE A 48 18.52 -2.98 10.75
C ILE A 48 18.66 -4.43 10.24
N CYS A 49 17.57 -5.00 9.70
CA CYS A 49 17.54 -6.29 9.02
C CYS A 49 16.37 -6.35 8.02
N GLY A 50 16.42 -7.28 7.08
CA GLY A 50 15.34 -7.50 6.12
C GLY A 50 15.27 -6.46 4.99
N THR A 51 14.07 -6.25 4.45
CA THR A 51 13.84 -5.33 3.32
C THR A 51 12.56 -4.51 3.56
N ILE A 52 12.62 -3.23 3.26
CA ILE A 52 11.44 -2.35 3.20
C ILE A 52 11.18 -2.03 1.73
N ILE A 53 9.95 -2.27 1.28
CA ILE A 53 9.45 -1.86 -0.03
C ILE A 53 8.41 -0.77 0.23
N ALA A 54 8.53 0.38 -0.43
CA ALA A 54 7.59 1.48 -0.30
C ALA A 54 7.03 1.90 -1.65
N ILE A 55 5.69 2.02 -1.72
CA ILE A 55 4.94 2.44 -2.91
C ILE A 55 3.98 3.55 -2.46
N PRO A 56 4.40 4.83 -2.52
CA PRO A 56 3.58 5.93 -2.02
C PRO A 56 2.27 6.11 -2.78
N VAL A 57 2.27 5.81 -4.08
CA VAL A 57 1.10 5.91 -4.95
C VAL A 57 1.04 4.68 -5.85
N ILE A 58 0.20 3.71 -5.48
CA ILE A 58 -0.03 2.51 -6.29
C ILE A 58 -0.93 2.79 -7.50
N ASN A 59 -1.94 3.66 -7.35
CA ASN A 59 -2.87 4.03 -8.42
C ASN A 59 -2.62 5.47 -8.86
N THR A 60 -1.56 5.64 -9.65
CA THR A 60 -1.16 6.94 -10.21
C THR A 60 -2.25 7.56 -11.08
N PHE A 61 -3.11 6.75 -11.70
CA PHE A 61 -4.26 7.26 -12.44
C PHE A 61 -5.24 7.97 -11.49
N ALA A 62 -5.76 7.26 -10.48
CA ALA A 62 -6.68 7.84 -9.51
C ALA A 62 -6.09 9.10 -8.85
N PHE A 63 -4.81 9.07 -8.49
CA PHE A 63 -4.09 10.21 -7.92
C PHE A 63 -4.05 11.43 -8.84
N LEU A 64 -3.72 11.25 -10.13
CA LEU A 64 -3.64 12.36 -11.10
C LEU A 64 -5.00 13.05 -11.32
N TYR A 65 -6.09 12.28 -11.24
CA TYR A 65 -7.46 12.82 -11.38
C TYR A 65 -8.10 13.22 -10.05
N GLY A 66 -7.44 12.96 -8.92
CA GLY A 66 -7.97 13.23 -7.58
C GLY A 66 -9.27 12.49 -7.29
N THR A 67 -9.45 11.30 -7.86
CA THR A 67 -10.70 10.52 -7.75
C THR A 67 -10.51 9.23 -6.96
N ARG A 68 -11.58 8.78 -6.30
CA ARG A 68 -11.65 7.45 -5.72
C ARG A 68 -11.76 6.36 -6.79
N ASP A 69 -12.67 6.59 -7.72
CA ASP A 69 -12.99 5.65 -8.78
C ASP A 69 -12.06 5.83 -9.98
N LEU A 70 -11.83 4.72 -10.68
CA LEU A 70 -11.21 4.75 -12.01
C LEU A 70 -12.21 5.23 -13.07
N PRO A 71 -11.78 5.51 -14.32
CA PRO A 71 -12.65 6.10 -15.36
C PRO A 71 -13.90 5.30 -15.69
N ASP A 72 -13.94 4.01 -15.37
CA ASP A 72 -15.13 3.16 -15.53
C ASP A 72 -16.11 3.29 -14.34
N GLY A 73 -15.89 4.25 -13.43
CA GLY A 73 -16.72 4.53 -12.26
C GLY A 73 -16.62 3.49 -11.16
N LYS A 74 -15.57 2.67 -11.14
CA LYS A 74 -15.41 1.58 -10.17
C LYS A 74 -14.28 1.84 -9.18
N ASP A 75 -14.57 1.51 -7.92
CA ASP A 75 -13.61 1.43 -6.83
C ASP A 75 -12.71 0.19 -7.03
N LEU A 76 -11.41 0.43 -7.19
CA LEU A 76 -10.40 -0.62 -7.40
C LEU A 76 -10.32 -1.59 -6.21
N ASN A 77 -10.51 -1.10 -4.99
CA ASN A 77 -10.50 -1.90 -3.76
C ASN A 77 -11.66 -2.89 -3.68
N ARG A 78 -12.70 -2.73 -4.51
CA ARG A 78 -13.82 -3.68 -4.66
C ARG A 78 -13.61 -4.70 -5.76
N CYS A 79 -12.58 -4.53 -6.58
CA CYS A 79 -12.37 -5.34 -7.76
C CYS A 79 -11.28 -6.41 -7.57
N PHE A 80 -10.57 -6.44 -6.43
CA PHE A 80 -9.61 -7.52 -6.13
C PHE A 80 -10.32 -8.86 -5.89
N PRO A 81 -9.74 -10.00 -6.35
CA PRO A 81 -8.43 -10.15 -7.00
C PRO A 81 -8.41 -9.81 -8.51
N GLY A 82 -9.52 -9.38 -9.09
CA GLY A 82 -9.64 -9.00 -10.50
C GLY A 82 -10.08 -10.13 -11.41
N ASN A 83 -10.42 -9.77 -12.65
CA ASN A 83 -10.77 -10.70 -13.73
C ASN A 83 -10.12 -10.21 -15.03
N LYS A 84 -9.38 -11.11 -15.72
CA LYS A 84 -8.71 -10.84 -17.00
C LYS A 84 -9.65 -10.33 -18.10
N ASN A 85 -10.91 -10.77 -18.07
CA ASN A 85 -11.95 -10.38 -19.04
C ASN A 85 -13.01 -9.47 -18.42
N GLY A 86 -12.76 -8.93 -17.22
CA GLY A 86 -13.68 -8.04 -16.52
C GLY A 86 -13.65 -6.60 -17.06
N SER A 87 -14.26 -5.68 -16.30
CA SER A 87 -14.14 -4.25 -16.61
C SER A 87 -12.69 -3.76 -16.49
N MET A 88 -12.40 -2.57 -17.01
CA MET A 88 -11.06 -1.99 -16.98
C MET A 88 -10.44 -2.06 -15.57
N THR A 89 -11.18 -1.64 -14.54
CA THR A 89 -10.73 -1.70 -13.14
C THR A 89 -10.46 -3.14 -12.65
N SER A 90 -11.27 -4.10 -13.11
CA SER A 90 -11.08 -5.52 -12.80
C SER A 90 -9.85 -6.12 -13.49
N GLN A 91 -9.54 -5.67 -14.72
CA GLN A 91 -8.33 -6.07 -15.43
C GLN A 91 -7.08 -5.45 -14.81
N VAL A 92 -7.16 -4.21 -14.33
CA VAL A 92 -6.07 -3.57 -13.56
C VAL A 92 -5.80 -4.36 -12.28
N ALA A 93 -6.83 -4.69 -11.49
CA ALA A 93 -6.69 -5.53 -10.30
C ALA A 93 -6.09 -6.91 -10.66
N TYR A 94 -6.52 -7.54 -11.76
CA TYR A 94 -6.03 -8.84 -12.20
C TYR A 94 -4.55 -8.81 -12.58
N LYS A 95 -4.12 -7.83 -13.39
CA LYS A 95 -2.71 -7.66 -13.76
C LYS A 95 -1.87 -7.41 -12.53
N PHE A 96 -2.33 -6.52 -11.66
CA PHE A 96 -1.62 -6.19 -10.44
C PHE A 96 -1.39 -7.42 -9.54
N MET A 97 -2.39 -8.30 -9.41
CA MET A 97 -2.29 -9.54 -8.62
C MET A 97 -1.41 -10.62 -9.26
N ASN A 98 -1.36 -10.71 -10.59
CA ASN A 98 -0.69 -11.81 -11.30
C ASN A 98 0.70 -11.47 -11.84
N GLU A 99 0.95 -10.19 -12.13
CA GLU A 99 2.21 -9.72 -12.73
C GLU A 99 3.16 -9.10 -11.70
N SER A 100 2.72 -8.90 -10.44
CA SER A 100 3.60 -8.50 -9.34
C SER A 100 4.61 -9.59 -9.02
N SER A 101 5.90 -9.26 -9.14
CA SER A 101 7.02 -10.20 -8.95
C SER A 101 7.23 -10.67 -7.51
N SER A 102 6.56 -10.05 -6.53
CA SER A 102 6.69 -10.36 -5.11
C SER A 102 5.34 -10.57 -4.43
N ARG A 103 5.18 -11.69 -3.72
CA ARG A 103 3.97 -12.04 -2.95
C ARG A 103 4.04 -11.53 -1.51
N VAL A 104 4.31 -10.23 -1.35
CA VAL A 104 4.25 -9.59 -0.03
C VAL A 104 2.78 -9.38 0.35
N PRO A 105 2.36 -9.65 1.59
CA PRO A 105 1.01 -9.28 2.05
C PRO A 105 0.72 -7.81 1.74
N PHE A 106 -0.51 -7.48 1.33
CA PHE A 106 -0.91 -6.12 0.94
C PHE A 106 -1.68 -5.42 2.06
N SER A 107 -1.13 -4.30 2.55
CA SER A 107 -1.82 -3.38 3.45
C SER A 107 -1.82 -2.02 2.80
N ASP A 108 -3.00 -1.47 2.66
CA ASP A 108 -3.23 -0.17 2.08
C ASP A 108 -3.65 0.81 3.17
N TRP A 109 -2.97 1.93 3.13
CA TRP A 109 -3.14 3.06 4.01
C TRP A 109 -4.25 3.93 3.38
N HIS A 110 -5.43 3.98 4.02
CA HIS A 110 -6.59 4.71 3.52
C HIS A 110 -7.15 5.70 4.55
N GLU A 111 -7.77 6.76 4.05
CA GLU A 111 -8.44 7.78 4.85
C GLU A 111 -9.91 7.44 5.05
N THR A 112 -10.45 7.76 6.23
CA THR A 112 -11.89 7.62 6.50
C THR A 112 -12.48 8.97 6.86
N THR A 113 -13.49 9.36 6.09
CA THR A 113 -14.12 10.69 6.17
C THR A 113 -15.39 10.72 7.02
N THR A 114 -15.86 9.56 7.52
CA THR A 114 -17.09 9.45 8.32
C THR A 114 -16.78 9.27 9.80
N GLY A 115 -17.57 9.90 10.68
CA GLY A 115 -17.39 9.82 12.14
C GLY A 115 -17.58 8.44 12.77
N ALA A 116 -18.05 7.44 12.00
CA ALA A 116 -18.11 6.05 12.44
C ALA A 116 -16.72 5.42 12.59
N GLN A 117 -15.71 5.95 11.89
CA GLN A 117 -14.33 5.50 11.93
C GLN A 117 -13.42 6.73 11.78
N VAL A 118 -12.87 7.23 12.89
CA VAL A 118 -12.03 8.43 12.90
C VAL A 118 -10.56 8.04 12.75
N GLY A 119 -9.86 8.67 11.80
CA GLY A 119 -8.41 8.55 11.65
C GLY A 119 -7.95 7.59 10.55
N PHE A 120 -6.64 7.57 10.35
CA PHE A 120 -5.97 6.84 9.29
C PHE A 120 -5.98 5.33 9.57
N GLN A 121 -6.54 4.51 8.68
CA GLN A 121 -6.62 3.06 8.87
C GLN A 121 -5.77 2.30 7.85
N ALA A 122 -5.17 1.19 8.28
CA ALA A 122 -4.55 0.22 7.40
C ALA A 122 -5.55 -0.91 7.12
N ARG A 123 -6.03 -1.03 5.87
CA ARG A 123 -6.88 -2.16 5.44
C ARG A 123 -6.05 -3.13 4.61
N SER A 124 -6.17 -4.41 4.90
CA SER A 124 -5.54 -5.43 4.04
C SER A 124 -6.36 -5.57 2.77
N VAL A 125 -5.74 -5.33 1.61
CA VAL A 125 -6.41 -5.47 0.31
C VAL A 125 -6.36 -6.93 -0.14
N VAL A 126 -5.25 -7.63 0.13
CA VAL A 126 -5.14 -9.10 0.12
C VAL A 126 -4.02 -9.52 1.10
N GLY A 127 -4.39 -10.23 2.17
CA GLY A 127 -3.45 -10.85 3.12
C GLY A 127 -3.03 -9.96 4.30
N GLY A 128 -3.41 -10.36 5.51
CA GLY A 128 -3.14 -9.65 6.75
C GLY A 128 -1.65 -9.49 7.07
N PHE A 129 -1.27 -8.33 7.58
CA PHE A 129 0.06 -8.09 8.14
C PHE A 129 0.11 -8.63 9.57
N PHE A 130 0.91 -9.68 9.81
CA PHE A 130 1.41 -9.95 11.15
C PHE A 130 2.70 -9.15 11.36
N ILE A 131 2.59 -7.94 11.93
CA ILE A 131 3.75 -7.11 12.27
C ILE A 131 4.36 -7.61 13.59
N LYS A 132 5.11 -8.72 13.52
CA LYS A 132 5.85 -9.29 14.66
C LYS A 132 6.86 -8.32 15.29
N SER A 133 7.29 -7.30 14.54
CA SER A 133 8.24 -6.27 15.02
C SER A 133 7.62 -5.33 16.07
N LEU A 134 6.31 -5.09 16.04
CA LEU A 134 5.60 -4.23 17.01
C LEU A 134 5.13 -4.97 18.26
N GLU A 135 5.05 -6.30 18.21
CA GLU A 135 4.66 -7.16 19.34
C GLU A 135 5.48 -6.86 20.61
N LYS A 136 6.80 -6.69 20.46
CA LYS A 136 7.70 -6.40 21.58
C LYS A 136 7.53 -5.00 22.18
N HIS A 137 6.95 -4.05 21.44
CA HIS A 137 6.72 -2.68 21.91
C HIS A 137 5.35 -2.52 22.59
N TRP A 138 4.35 -3.32 22.19
CA TRP A 138 3.02 -3.31 22.81
C TRP A 138 2.89 -4.24 24.01
N ALA A 139 3.65 -5.33 24.07
CA ALA A 139 3.71 -6.21 25.24
C ALA A 139 4.35 -5.54 26.48
N LYS A 140 5.06 -4.42 26.31
CA LYS A 140 5.67 -3.65 27.40
C LYS A 140 4.72 -2.63 28.06
N LYS A 141 3.46 -2.53 27.63
CA LYS A 141 2.44 -1.63 28.19
C LYS A 141 1.26 -2.38 28.83
N LYS A 142 1.53 -3.45 29.55
CA LYS A 142 0.60 -4.03 30.52
C LYS A 142 1.28 -4.12 31.88
#